data_AF-A0AAV2RE41-F1
#
_entry.id   AF-A0AAV2RE41-F1
#
_cell.length_a   1.000
_cell.length_b   1.000
_cell.length_c   1.000
_cell.angle_alpha   90.00
_cell.angle_beta   90.00
_cell.angle_gamma   90.00
#
_symmetry.space_group_name_H-M   'P 1'
#
loop_
_entity.id
_entity.type
_entity.pdbx_description
1 polymer ?
#
loop_
_entity_poly.entity_id
_entity_poly.type
_entity_poly.pdbx_seq_one_letter_code
_entity_poly.pdbx_strand_id
1 'polypeptide(L)'
;MAETKESRLSGYYSELKKFIEANNYAKIIKASNKIISERPDEGKAWQCKVVAHIQQSQFDDALTVITKSKLTDQLAFEKAYCLYRKNNIHGAWETISTLSDPLPQARELKAQILYRLERYDECYDMYRDILRNTSDDFDLERQTNMAAVCVNRATEKQSKDDDVQIDDSSYELLYNGACHLIAVGRTEEALKQLQEAEKTCRQYLTEEEGASEEEVTDEVAIIR
;
A
#
# COMPACT_ATOMS: atom_id res chain seq x y z
N MET A 1 -9.29 -17.07 -42.34
CA MET A 1 -9.88 -17.11 -40.98
C MET A 1 -8.87 -16.68 -39.90
N ALA A 2 -7.64 -17.19 -39.91
CA ALA A 2 -6.60 -16.79 -38.95
C ALA A 2 -6.20 -15.29 -39.04
N GLU A 3 -5.93 -14.77 -40.24
CA GLU A 3 -5.64 -13.33 -40.47
C GLU A 3 -6.76 -12.41 -39.97
N THR A 4 -8.02 -12.81 -40.16
CA THR A 4 -9.18 -12.04 -39.69
C THR A 4 -9.28 -12.04 -38.17
N LYS A 5 -8.91 -13.14 -37.52
CA LYS A 5 -8.89 -13.27 -36.05
C LYS A 5 -7.76 -12.43 -35.44
N GLU A 6 -6.57 -12.44 -36.03
CA GLU A 6 -5.43 -11.64 -35.58
C GLU A 6 -5.65 -10.13 -35.78
N SER A 7 -6.17 -9.73 -36.95
CA SER A 7 -6.54 -8.34 -37.22
C SER A 7 -7.58 -7.82 -36.21
N ARG A 8 -8.59 -8.63 -35.88
CA ARG A 8 -9.60 -8.30 -34.86
C ARG A 8 -8.99 -8.17 -33.46
N LEU A 9 -8.08 -9.08 -33.09
CA LEU A 9 -7.41 -9.05 -31.80
C LEU A 9 -6.54 -7.80 -31.63
N SER A 10 -5.83 -7.39 -32.69
CA SER A 10 -5.10 -6.11 -32.73
C SER A 10 -6.01 -4.92 -32.44
N GLY A 11 -7.24 -4.92 -32.98
CA GLY A 11 -8.24 -3.91 -32.67
C GLY A 11 -8.63 -3.88 -31.19
N TYR A 12 -8.80 -5.06 -30.57
CA TYR A 12 -9.12 -5.15 -29.14
C TYR A 12 -8.01 -4.68 -28.23
N TYR A 13 -6.74 -4.96 -28.55
CA TYR A 13 -5.62 -4.42 -27.77
C TYR A 13 -5.52 -2.89 -27.88
N SER A 14 -5.73 -2.32 -29.07
CA SER A 14 -5.75 -0.87 -29.26
C SER A 14 -6.89 -0.20 -28.48
N GLU A 15 -8.09 -0.81 -28.49
CA GLU A 15 -9.24 -0.36 -27.70
C GLU A 15 -8.95 -0.43 -26.20
N LEU A 16 -8.38 -1.54 -25.72
CA LEU A 16 -8.00 -1.72 -24.32
C LEU A 16 -6.99 -0.65 -23.88
N LYS A 17 -5.92 -0.44 -24.66
CA LYS A 17 -4.88 0.56 -24.37
C LYS A 17 -5.49 1.97 -24.24
N LYS A 18 -6.36 2.36 -25.17
CA LYS A 18 -7.06 3.65 -25.11
C LYS A 18 -7.89 3.81 -23.84
N PHE A 19 -8.56 2.76 -23.37
CA PHE A 19 -9.36 2.84 -22.15
C PHE A 19 -8.52 2.82 -20.88
N ILE A 20 -7.35 2.17 -20.90
CA ILE A 20 -6.36 2.26 -19.81
C ILE A 20 -5.86 3.70 -19.68
N GLU A 21 -5.42 4.32 -20.78
CA GLU A 21 -4.95 5.72 -20.80
C GLU A 21 -6.03 6.71 -20.34
N ALA A 22 -7.30 6.41 -20.60
CA ALA A 22 -8.44 7.22 -20.17
C ALA A 22 -8.99 6.86 -18.78
N ASN A 23 -8.36 5.94 -18.04
CA ASN A 23 -8.83 5.42 -16.75
C ASN A 23 -10.31 4.97 -16.76
N ASN A 24 -10.82 4.49 -17.90
CA ASN A 24 -12.22 4.10 -18.03
C ASN A 24 -12.40 2.62 -17.64
N TYR A 25 -12.39 2.34 -16.33
CA TYR A 25 -12.37 0.98 -15.78
C TYR A 25 -13.54 0.09 -16.26
N ALA A 26 -14.74 0.65 -16.39
CA ALA A 26 -15.89 -0.09 -16.92
C ALA A 26 -15.68 -0.54 -18.38
N LYS A 27 -15.02 0.28 -19.20
CA LYS A 27 -14.68 -0.09 -20.59
C LYS A 27 -13.44 -0.99 -20.67
N ILE A 28 -12.47 -0.84 -19.77
CA ILE A 28 -11.33 -1.75 -19.64
C ILE A 28 -11.84 -3.18 -19.42
N ILE A 29 -12.76 -3.38 -18.47
CA ILE A 29 -13.36 -4.70 -18.19
C ILE A 29 -14.02 -5.29 -19.45
N LYS A 30 -14.78 -4.49 -20.20
CA LYS A 30 -15.43 -4.92 -21.45
C LYS A 30 -14.41 -5.29 -22.54
N ALA A 31 -13.38 -4.47 -22.74
CA ALA A 31 -12.33 -4.72 -23.73
C ALA A 31 -11.49 -5.97 -23.37
N SER A 32 -11.12 -6.13 -22.10
CA SER A 32 -10.44 -7.32 -21.60
C SER A 32 -11.26 -8.59 -21.82
N ASN A 33 -12.58 -8.55 -21.60
CA ASN A 33 -13.45 -9.70 -21.88
C ASN A 33 -13.42 -10.13 -23.36
N LYS A 34 -13.37 -9.17 -24.29
CA LYS A 34 -13.24 -9.48 -25.73
C LYS A 34 -11.94 -10.25 -26.03
N ILE A 35 -10.83 -9.81 -25.45
CA ILE A 35 -9.51 -10.46 -25.61
C ILE A 35 -9.52 -11.86 -24.98
N ILE A 36 -9.96 -11.97 -23.72
CA ILE A 36 -10.02 -13.24 -22.96
C ILE A 36 -10.89 -14.28 -23.69
N SER A 37 -11.98 -13.85 -24.33
CA SER A 37 -12.87 -14.75 -25.08
C SER A 37 -12.19 -15.36 -26.30
N GLU A 38 -11.23 -14.64 -26.90
CA GLU A 38 -10.49 -15.08 -28.09
C GLU A 38 -9.17 -15.79 -27.74
N ARG A 39 -8.55 -15.38 -26.62
CA ARG A 39 -7.31 -15.90 -26.02
C ARG A 39 -7.44 -16.00 -24.49
N PRO A 40 -7.99 -17.11 -23.96
CA PRO A 40 -8.16 -17.30 -22.52
C PRO A 40 -6.85 -17.38 -21.72
N ASP A 41 -5.74 -17.61 -22.42
CA ASP A 41 -4.36 -17.68 -21.92
C ASP A 41 -3.63 -16.32 -21.90
N GLU A 42 -4.28 -15.25 -22.36
CA GLU A 42 -3.71 -13.89 -22.33
C GLU A 42 -3.72 -13.30 -20.91
N GLY A 43 -2.64 -13.54 -20.16
CA GLY A 43 -2.48 -13.11 -18.77
C GLY A 43 -2.65 -11.61 -18.57
N LYS A 44 -2.16 -10.76 -19.49
CA LYS A 44 -2.29 -9.31 -19.35
C LYS A 44 -3.73 -8.83 -19.47
N ALA A 45 -4.56 -9.48 -20.28
CA ALA A 45 -5.97 -9.13 -20.38
C ALA A 45 -6.73 -9.44 -19.09
N TRP A 46 -6.43 -10.59 -18.46
CA TRP A 46 -6.93 -10.94 -17.12
C TRP A 46 -6.47 -9.93 -16.07
N GLN A 47 -5.18 -9.62 -16.04
CA GLN A 47 -4.62 -8.63 -15.12
C GLN A 47 -5.31 -7.27 -15.27
N CYS A 48 -5.47 -6.76 -16.50
CA CYS A 48 -6.17 -5.49 -16.76
C CYS A 48 -7.61 -5.50 -16.24
N LYS A 49 -8.32 -6.62 -16.42
CA LYS A 49 -9.70 -6.77 -15.92
C LYS A 49 -9.75 -6.74 -14.39
N VAL A 50 -8.85 -7.47 -13.73
CA VAL A 50 -8.76 -7.55 -12.26
C VAL A 50 -8.40 -6.19 -11.68
N VAL A 51 -7.37 -5.53 -12.23
CA VAL A 51 -6.96 -4.19 -11.81
C VAL A 51 -8.09 -3.17 -11.99
N ALA A 52 -8.85 -3.25 -13.09
CA ALA A 52 -10.01 -2.37 -13.27
C ALA A 52 -11.12 -2.58 -12.22
N HIS A 53 -11.32 -3.80 -11.72
CA HIS A 53 -12.21 -4.04 -10.57
C HIS A 53 -11.61 -3.46 -9.28
N ILE A 54 -10.30 -3.66 -9.05
CA ILE A 54 -9.59 -3.11 -7.88
C ILE A 54 -9.70 -1.58 -7.83
N GLN A 55 -9.48 -0.89 -8.96
CA GLN A 55 -9.56 0.57 -9.05
C GLN A 55 -10.97 1.11 -8.80
N GLN A 56 -12.00 0.29 -9.00
CA GLN A 56 -13.39 0.60 -8.63
C GLN A 56 -13.74 0.12 -7.21
N SER A 57 -12.76 -0.32 -6.42
CA SER A 57 -12.94 -0.93 -5.10
C SER A 57 -13.86 -2.16 -5.09
N GLN A 58 -14.01 -2.84 -6.23
CA GLN A 58 -14.83 -4.04 -6.40
C GLN A 58 -14.00 -5.31 -6.11
N PHE A 59 -13.55 -5.46 -4.87
CA PHE A 59 -12.62 -6.55 -4.50
C PHE A 59 -13.23 -7.95 -4.63
N ASP A 60 -14.53 -8.10 -4.36
CA ASP A 60 -15.23 -9.39 -4.53
C ASP A 60 -15.36 -9.81 -6.00
N ASP A 61 -15.64 -8.85 -6.88
CA ASP A 61 -15.67 -9.10 -8.32
C ASP A 61 -14.27 -9.45 -8.83
N ALA A 62 -13.24 -8.73 -8.37
CA ALA A 62 -11.85 -9.03 -8.69
C ALA A 62 -11.49 -10.48 -8.29
N LEU A 63 -11.79 -10.89 -7.05
CA LEU A 63 -11.55 -12.25 -6.57
C LEU A 63 -12.34 -13.30 -7.37
N THR A 64 -13.59 -13.00 -7.74
CA THR A 64 -14.41 -13.86 -8.61
C THR A 64 -13.77 -14.03 -9.99
N VAL A 65 -13.22 -12.96 -10.56
CA VAL A 65 -12.50 -13.00 -11.85
C VAL A 65 -11.22 -13.82 -11.73
N ILE A 66 -10.42 -13.63 -10.68
CA ILE A 66 -9.18 -14.37 -10.42
C ILE A 66 -9.46 -15.87 -10.30
N THR A 67 -10.51 -16.25 -9.57
CA THR A 67 -10.89 -17.67 -9.36
C THR A 67 -11.34 -18.35 -10.65
N LYS A 68 -11.90 -17.59 -11.61
CA LYS A 68 -12.29 -18.11 -12.92
C LYS A 68 -11.12 -18.24 -13.90
N SER A 69 -10.01 -17.54 -13.64
CA SER A 69 -8.81 -17.60 -14.48
C SER A 69 -8.03 -18.89 -14.22
N LYS A 70 -7.51 -19.51 -15.28
CA LYS A 70 -6.53 -20.60 -15.16
C LYS A 70 -5.12 -20.10 -14.83
N LEU A 71 -4.94 -18.77 -14.76
CA LEU A 71 -3.66 -18.09 -14.55
C LEU A 71 -3.61 -17.48 -13.15
N THR A 72 -4.19 -18.14 -12.15
CA THR A 72 -4.27 -17.62 -10.77
C THR A 72 -2.89 -17.26 -10.20
N ASP A 73 -1.86 -18.04 -10.53
CA ASP A 73 -0.49 -17.79 -10.08
C ASP A 73 0.08 -16.46 -10.60
N GLN A 74 -0.31 -16.06 -11.83
CA GLN A 74 0.08 -14.76 -12.41
C GLN A 74 -0.67 -13.58 -11.78
N LEU A 75 -1.73 -13.85 -11.01
CA LEU A 75 -2.60 -12.87 -10.36
C LEU A 75 -2.47 -12.93 -8.83
N ALA A 76 -1.44 -13.59 -8.31
CA ALA A 76 -1.26 -13.79 -6.88
C ALA A 76 -1.09 -12.46 -6.13
N PHE A 77 -0.42 -11.47 -6.72
CA PHE A 77 -0.32 -10.12 -6.14
C PHE A 77 -1.70 -9.47 -6.01
N GLU A 78 -2.48 -9.40 -7.09
CA GLU A 78 -3.81 -8.80 -7.09
C GLU A 78 -4.77 -9.55 -6.14
N LYS A 79 -4.65 -10.89 -6.07
CA LYS A 79 -5.40 -11.71 -5.13
C LYS A 79 -5.06 -11.35 -3.69
N ALA A 80 -3.77 -11.30 -3.34
CA ALA A 80 -3.33 -10.91 -2.01
C ALA A 80 -3.78 -9.49 -1.65
N TYR A 81 -3.68 -8.56 -2.59
CA TYR A 81 -4.16 -7.18 -2.40
C TYR A 81 -5.67 -7.13 -2.12
N CYS A 82 -6.48 -7.85 -2.89
CA CYS A 82 -7.92 -7.92 -2.64
C CYS A 82 -8.24 -8.53 -1.27
N LEU A 83 -7.55 -9.60 -0.87
CA LEU A 83 -7.73 -10.23 0.44
C LEU A 83 -7.34 -9.26 1.58
N TYR A 84 -6.23 -8.54 1.44
CA TYR A 84 -5.78 -7.52 2.36
C TYR A 84 -6.82 -6.40 2.52
N ARG A 85 -7.32 -5.85 1.41
CA ARG A 85 -8.37 -4.81 1.40
C ARG A 85 -9.70 -5.29 2.00
N LYS A 86 -9.95 -6.61 1.96
CA LYS A 86 -11.09 -7.26 2.61
C LYS A 86 -10.84 -7.67 4.06
N ASN A 87 -9.73 -7.24 4.66
CA ASN A 87 -9.34 -7.59 6.02
C ASN A 87 -9.09 -9.09 6.26
N ASN A 88 -8.94 -9.90 5.20
CA ASN A 88 -8.52 -11.29 5.32
C ASN A 88 -6.99 -11.37 5.28
N ILE A 89 -6.37 -10.98 6.40
CA ILE A 89 -4.92 -10.80 6.50
C ILE A 89 -4.17 -12.14 6.36
N HIS A 90 -4.68 -13.22 6.96
CA HIS A 90 -4.08 -14.55 6.82
C HIS A 90 -4.13 -15.06 5.38
N GLY A 91 -5.27 -14.94 4.69
CA GLY A 91 -5.37 -15.33 3.29
C GLY A 91 -4.48 -14.48 2.38
N ALA A 92 -4.31 -13.20 2.69
CA ALA A 92 -3.38 -12.32 1.99
C ALA A 92 -1.93 -12.79 2.17
N TRP A 93 -1.53 -13.12 3.41
CA TRP A 93 -0.20 -13.65 3.73
C TRP A 93 0.07 -14.98 3.03
N GLU A 94 -0.85 -15.94 3.11
CA GLU A 94 -0.74 -17.23 2.43
C GLU A 94 -0.56 -17.07 0.93
N THR A 95 -1.30 -16.14 0.31
CA THR A 95 -1.23 -15.88 -1.13
C THR A 95 0.08 -15.20 -1.52
N ILE A 96 0.49 -14.15 -0.81
CA ILE A 96 1.67 -13.36 -1.22
C ILE A 96 2.98 -14.07 -0.92
N SER A 97 2.99 -14.98 0.07
CA SER A 97 4.17 -15.76 0.45
C SER A 97 4.58 -16.79 -0.60
N THR A 98 3.69 -17.15 -1.52
CA THR A 98 4.04 -18.06 -2.64
C THR A 98 4.86 -17.37 -3.73
N LEU A 99 5.01 -16.04 -3.70
CA LEU A 99 5.81 -15.29 -4.67
C LEU A 99 7.30 -15.39 -4.32
N SER A 100 8.06 -16.12 -5.15
CA SER A 100 9.50 -16.39 -4.98
C SER A 100 10.39 -15.17 -5.23
N ASP A 101 10.04 -14.34 -6.22
CA ASP A 101 10.73 -13.08 -6.53
C ASP A 101 9.68 -11.97 -6.67
N PRO A 102 9.21 -11.41 -5.54
CA PRO A 102 8.14 -10.43 -5.55
C PRO A 102 8.62 -9.11 -6.16
N LEU A 103 7.82 -8.57 -7.08
CA LEU A 103 7.91 -7.18 -7.55
C LEU A 103 7.96 -6.21 -6.34
N PRO A 104 8.53 -5.00 -6.49
CA PRO A 104 8.61 -4.02 -5.41
C PRO A 104 7.28 -3.80 -4.66
N GLN A 105 6.16 -3.68 -5.41
CA GLN A 105 4.83 -3.49 -4.81
C GLN A 105 4.39 -4.69 -3.95
N ALA A 106 4.80 -5.91 -4.33
CA ALA A 106 4.51 -7.11 -3.55
C ALA A 106 5.37 -7.18 -2.27
N ARG A 107 6.58 -6.61 -2.26
CA ARG A 107 7.38 -6.47 -1.02
C ARG A 107 6.75 -5.48 -0.05
N GLU A 108 6.27 -4.34 -0.55
CA GLU A 108 5.55 -3.35 0.26
C GLU A 108 4.27 -3.95 0.86
N LEU A 109 3.46 -4.64 0.06
CA LEU A 109 2.27 -5.32 0.57
C LEU A 109 2.61 -6.41 1.60
N LYS A 110 3.74 -7.15 1.43
CA LYS A 110 4.23 -8.08 2.46
C LYS A 110 4.55 -7.34 3.76
N ALA A 111 5.24 -6.20 3.72
CA ALA A 111 5.54 -5.40 4.92
C ALA A 111 4.26 -4.96 5.63
N GLN A 112 3.28 -4.45 4.88
CA GLN A 112 1.96 -4.04 5.41
C GLN A 112 1.20 -5.22 6.03
N ILE A 113 1.23 -6.40 5.39
CA ILE A 113 0.62 -7.62 5.94
C ILE A 113 1.32 -8.05 7.24
N LEU A 114 2.66 -8.03 7.30
CA LEU A 114 3.42 -8.36 8.50
C LEU A 114 3.07 -7.44 9.66
N TYR A 115 2.93 -6.14 9.41
CA TYR A 115 2.47 -5.17 10.41
C TYR A 115 1.09 -5.54 10.95
N ARG A 116 0.14 -5.89 10.07
CA ARG A 116 -1.23 -6.30 10.44
C ARG A 116 -1.29 -7.65 11.15
N LEU A 117 -0.28 -8.49 11.01
CA LEU A 117 -0.11 -9.74 11.74
C LEU A 117 0.69 -9.56 13.05
N GLU A 118 1.06 -8.33 13.41
CA GLU A 118 1.86 -7.99 14.58
C GLU A 118 3.25 -8.66 14.58
N ARG A 119 3.77 -9.00 13.40
CA ARG A 119 5.11 -9.58 13.21
C ARG A 119 6.12 -8.48 13.01
N TYR A 120 6.32 -7.65 14.03
CA TYR A 120 7.01 -6.36 13.91
C TYR A 120 8.50 -6.49 13.61
N ASP A 121 9.20 -7.50 14.13
CA ASP A 121 10.60 -7.75 13.79
C ASP A 121 10.80 -8.03 12.29
N GLU A 122 9.96 -8.90 11.72
CA GLU A 122 10.01 -9.21 10.28
C GLU A 122 9.57 -8.02 9.43
N CYS A 123 8.58 -7.26 9.90
CA CYS A 123 8.13 -6.03 9.24
C CYS A 123 9.27 -4.98 9.20
N TYR A 124 9.99 -4.80 10.31
CA TYR A 124 11.13 -3.90 10.43
C TYR A 124 12.24 -4.27 9.44
N ASP A 125 12.61 -5.56 9.40
CA ASP A 125 13.63 -6.03 8.46
C ASP A 125 13.22 -5.81 6.99
N MET A 126 11.94 -5.99 6.68
CA MET A 126 11.38 -5.75 5.34
C MET A 126 11.43 -4.27 4.96
N TYR A 127 10.94 -3.36 5.82
CA TYR A 127 10.99 -1.92 5.55
C TYR A 127 12.41 -1.39 5.46
N ARG A 128 13.32 -1.89 6.32
CA ARG A 128 14.75 -1.56 6.23
C ARG A 128 15.35 -1.96 4.88
N ASP A 129 14.98 -3.12 4.34
CA ASP A 129 15.42 -3.54 3.00
C ASP A 129 14.81 -2.66 1.90
N ILE A 130 13.51 -2.36 1.97
CA ILE A 130 12.83 -1.51 0.98
C ILE A 130 13.46 -0.11 0.93
N LEU A 131 13.63 0.55 2.09
CA LEU A 131 14.20 1.90 2.19
C LEU A 131 15.67 1.98 1.75
N ARG A 132 16.41 0.87 1.78
CA ARG A 132 17.80 0.82 1.28
C ARG A 132 17.90 0.70 -0.22
N ASN A 133 16.89 0.12 -0.87
CA ASN A 133 16.94 -0.28 -2.27
C ASN A 133 15.99 0.50 -3.17
N THR A 134 15.11 1.33 -2.60
CA THR A 134 14.15 2.17 -3.32
C THR A 134 14.34 3.61 -2.86
N SER A 135 14.31 4.53 -3.81
CA SER A 135 14.11 5.95 -3.54
C SER A 135 13.21 6.53 -4.62
N ASP A 136 12.04 7.00 -4.21
CA ASP A 136 11.01 7.59 -5.06
C ASP A 136 10.12 8.55 -4.24
N ASP A 137 9.06 9.07 -4.85
CA ASP A 137 8.15 10.04 -4.23
C ASP A 137 7.43 9.51 -2.97
N PHE A 138 7.52 8.21 -2.66
CA PHE A 138 6.88 7.58 -1.50
C PHE A 138 7.84 7.32 -0.32
N ASP A 139 9.05 7.87 -0.35
CA ASP A 139 10.07 7.63 0.69
C ASP A 139 9.61 8.09 2.07
N LEU A 140 8.96 9.26 2.16
CA LEU A 140 8.46 9.80 3.43
C LEU A 140 7.38 8.87 4.02
N GLU A 141 6.44 8.38 3.22
CA GLU A 141 5.40 7.45 3.65
C GLU A 141 5.99 6.13 4.12
N ARG A 142 7.04 5.63 3.47
CA ARG A 142 7.73 4.42 3.93
C ARG A 142 8.46 4.65 5.25
N GLN A 143 9.07 5.81 5.45
CA GLN A 143 9.69 6.18 6.73
C GLN A 143 8.66 6.30 7.85
N THR A 144 7.51 6.95 7.59
CA THR A 144 6.41 7.05 8.56
C THR A 144 5.88 5.67 8.95
N ASN A 145 5.70 4.77 7.98
CA ASN A 145 5.32 3.39 8.25
C ASN A 145 6.38 2.63 9.07
N MET A 146 7.66 2.80 8.74
CA MET A 146 8.78 2.21 9.49
C MET A 146 8.83 2.72 10.93
N ALA A 147 8.57 4.02 11.16
CA ALA A 147 8.49 4.60 12.50
C ALA A 147 7.37 3.94 13.32
N ALA A 148 6.19 3.74 12.75
CA ALA A 148 5.09 3.03 13.41
C ALA A 148 5.45 1.56 13.75
N VAL A 149 6.24 0.89 12.90
CA VAL A 149 6.78 -0.45 13.21
C VAL A 149 7.71 -0.39 14.42
N CYS A 150 8.61 0.59 14.49
CA CYS A 150 9.52 0.76 15.63
C CYS A 150 8.76 0.99 16.94
N VAL A 151 7.72 1.82 16.95
CA VAL A 151 6.85 2.06 18.12
C VAL A 151 6.28 0.74 18.65
N ASN A 152 5.64 -0.04 17.77
CA ASN A 152 4.99 -1.28 18.19
C ASN A 152 6.00 -2.36 18.61
N ARG A 153 7.14 -2.43 17.93
CA ARG A 153 8.23 -3.33 18.28
C ARG A 153 8.82 -3.03 19.66
N ALA A 154 9.06 -1.75 19.98
CA ALA A 154 9.52 -1.32 21.30
C ALA A 154 8.47 -1.64 22.38
N THR A 155 7.20 -1.40 22.07
CA THR A 155 6.06 -1.70 22.95
C THR A 155 5.94 -3.19 23.25
N GLU A 156 6.00 -4.05 22.23
CA GLU A 156 5.92 -5.51 22.36
C GLU A 156 7.07 -6.05 23.21
N LYS A 157 8.28 -5.56 22.98
CA LYS A 157 9.49 -6.00 23.69
C LYS A 157 9.62 -5.41 25.09
N GLN A 158 8.82 -4.39 25.43
CA GLN A 158 8.97 -3.59 26.65
C GLN A 158 10.42 -3.10 26.83
N SER A 159 11.10 -2.82 25.71
CA SER A 159 12.52 -2.49 25.69
C SER A 159 12.71 -1.01 25.96
N LYS A 160 13.17 -0.65 27.16
CA LYS A 160 13.50 0.74 27.50
C LYS A 160 14.79 1.24 26.86
N ASP A 161 15.61 0.32 26.37
CA ASP A 161 16.91 0.58 25.75
C ASP A 161 16.85 0.56 24.21
N ASP A 162 15.64 0.57 23.62
CA ASP A 162 15.50 0.70 22.16
C ASP A 162 15.80 2.15 21.76
N ASP A 163 16.98 2.39 21.17
CA ASP A 163 17.48 3.73 20.83
C ASP A 163 17.38 4.02 19.32
N VAL A 164 16.33 3.52 18.68
CA VAL A 164 16.06 3.80 17.28
C VAL A 164 15.85 5.30 17.08
N GLN A 165 16.67 5.89 16.22
CA GLN A 165 16.49 7.25 15.74
C GLN A 165 15.40 7.24 14.67
N ILE A 166 14.29 7.90 14.98
CA ILE A 166 13.21 8.19 14.04
C ILE A 166 13.49 9.58 13.46
N ASP A 167 13.41 9.69 12.14
CA ASP A 167 13.56 10.96 11.42
C ASP A 167 12.54 12.01 11.91
N ASP A 168 12.82 13.30 11.74
CA ASP A 168 11.99 14.40 12.25
C ASP A 168 11.55 15.38 11.14
N SER A 169 11.65 14.97 9.88
CA SER A 169 11.38 15.82 8.70
C SER A 169 9.90 16.15 8.47
N SER A 170 8.97 15.49 9.15
CA SER A 170 7.53 15.72 9.04
C SER A 170 6.84 15.67 10.42
N TYR A 171 5.66 16.26 10.52
CA TYR A 171 4.90 16.25 11.77
C TYR A 171 4.40 14.83 12.13
N GLU A 172 4.15 13.97 11.13
CA GLU A 172 3.80 12.56 11.32
C GLU A 172 4.98 11.75 11.88
N LEU A 173 6.19 12.01 11.38
CA LEU A 173 7.41 11.38 11.90
C LEU A 173 7.76 11.87 13.30
N LEU A 174 7.61 13.18 13.57
CA LEU A 174 7.75 13.74 14.91
C LEU A 174 6.76 13.09 15.89
N TYR A 175 5.49 12.96 15.49
CA TYR A 175 4.47 12.28 16.29
C TYR A 175 4.84 10.80 16.56
N ASN A 176 5.21 10.04 15.54
CA ASN A 176 5.62 8.64 15.72
C ASN A 176 6.90 8.51 16.58
N GLY A 177 7.84 9.45 16.45
CA GLY A 177 9.03 9.53 17.30
C GLY A 177 8.65 9.75 18.77
N ALA A 178 7.69 10.63 19.04
CA ALA A 178 7.16 10.81 20.39
C ALA A 178 6.44 9.55 20.91
N CYS A 179 5.65 8.86 20.07
CA CYS A 179 5.05 7.57 20.44
C CYS A 179 6.11 6.51 20.79
N HIS A 180 7.25 6.50 20.08
CA HIS A 180 8.36 5.61 20.39
C HIS A 180 9.00 5.97 21.74
N LEU A 181 9.23 7.27 22.00
CA LEU A 181 9.72 7.75 23.29
C LEU A 181 8.79 7.34 24.45
N ILE A 182 7.47 7.37 24.24
CA ILE A 182 6.48 6.85 25.20
C ILE A 182 6.68 5.35 25.40
N ALA A 183 6.80 4.57 24.32
CA ALA A 183 6.98 3.11 24.38
C ALA A 183 8.23 2.70 25.18
N VAL A 184 9.32 3.46 25.08
CA VAL A 184 10.56 3.21 25.83
C VAL A 184 10.61 3.89 27.22
N GLY A 185 9.57 4.65 27.58
CA GLY A 185 9.41 5.26 28.91
C GLY A 185 10.06 6.64 29.09
N ARG A 186 10.44 7.33 28.01
CA ARG A 186 11.04 8.68 28.01
C ARG A 186 9.96 9.77 27.84
N THR A 187 9.03 9.84 28.79
CA THR A 187 7.82 10.69 28.68
C THR A 187 8.10 12.20 28.60
N GLU A 188 9.14 12.69 29.28
CA GLU A 188 9.50 14.12 29.22
C GLU A 188 10.02 14.54 27.85
N GLU A 189 10.78 13.68 27.18
CA GLU A 189 11.25 13.89 25.81
C GLU A 189 10.09 13.78 24.83
N ALA A 190 9.22 12.78 25.02
CA ALA A 190 8.01 12.62 24.20
C ALA A 190 7.13 13.87 24.21
N LEU A 191 6.92 14.48 25.37
CA LEU A 191 6.11 15.70 25.49
C LEU A 191 6.69 16.86 24.67
N LYS A 192 8.02 17.05 24.69
CA LYS A 192 8.68 18.09 23.89
C LYS A 192 8.50 17.82 22.39
N GLN A 193 8.65 16.58 21.98
CA GLN A 193 8.51 16.18 20.59
C GLN A 193 7.06 16.26 20.09
N LEU A 194 6.06 15.97 20.93
CA LEU A 194 4.64 16.21 20.60
C LEU A 194 4.34 17.70 20.42
N GLN A 195 4.90 18.57 21.26
CA GLN A 195 4.75 20.01 21.11
C GLN A 195 5.36 20.52 19.80
N GLU A 196 6.48 19.93 19.36
CA GLU A 196 7.08 20.21 18.07
C GLU A 196 6.22 19.68 16.91
N ALA A 197 5.72 18.43 17.01
CA ALA A 197 4.79 17.86 16.03
C ALA A 197 3.54 18.74 15.86
N GLU A 198 2.92 19.18 16.96
CA GLU A 198 1.76 20.08 16.94
C GLU A 198 2.08 21.40 16.24
N LYS A 199 3.23 22.01 16.57
CA LYS A 199 3.66 23.27 15.95
C LYS A 199 3.86 23.10 14.44
N THR A 200 4.58 22.07 14.02
CA THR A 200 4.88 21.78 12.61
C THR A 200 3.60 21.47 11.83
N CYS A 201 2.69 20.66 12.41
CA CYS A 201 1.39 20.34 11.82
C CYS A 201 0.56 21.62 11.59
N ARG A 202 0.47 22.49 12.60
CA ARG A 202 -0.22 23.78 12.48
C ARG A 202 0.36 24.64 11.36
N GLN A 203 1.69 24.76 11.30
CA GLN A 203 2.36 25.54 10.25
C GLN A 203 2.06 24.98 8.86
N TYR A 204 2.15 23.66 8.69
CA TYR A 204 1.85 23.00 7.43
C TYR A 204 0.40 23.23 6.98
N LEU A 205 -0.57 23.01 7.88
CA LEU A 205 -1.99 23.18 7.56
C LEU A 205 -2.33 24.64 7.20
N THR A 206 -1.75 25.62 7.91
CA THR A 206 -2.03 27.03 7.63
C THR A 206 -1.29 27.54 6.38
N GLU A 207 0.00 27.22 6.24
CA GLU A 207 0.87 27.83 5.22
C GLU A 207 0.80 27.09 3.87
N GLU A 208 0.71 25.76 3.87
CA GLU A 208 0.72 24.94 2.66
C GLU A 208 -0.70 24.58 2.20
N GLU A 209 -1.59 24.18 3.12
CA GLU A 209 -2.96 23.77 2.78
C GLU A 209 -3.99 24.92 2.85
N GLY A 210 -3.62 26.05 3.47
CA GLY A 210 -4.52 27.20 3.62
C GLY A 210 -5.75 26.90 4.49
N ALA A 211 -5.63 25.95 5.43
CA ALA A 211 -6.69 25.52 6.31
C ALA A 211 -7.12 26.64 7.29
N SER A 212 -8.40 26.64 7.63
CA SER A 212 -8.97 27.53 8.65
C SER A 212 -8.52 27.15 10.06
N GLU A 213 -8.61 28.08 11.00
CA GLU A 213 -8.26 27.81 12.41
C GLU A 213 -9.12 26.70 13.05
N GLU A 214 -10.35 26.49 12.58
CA GLU A 214 -11.20 25.40 13.04
C GLU A 214 -10.65 24.05 12.56
N GLU A 215 -10.35 23.93 11.26
CA GLU A 215 -9.74 22.73 10.66
C GLU A 215 -8.38 22.40 11.30
N VAL A 216 -7.53 23.42 11.49
CA VAL A 216 -6.25 23.27 12.18
C VAL A 216 -6.43 22.76 13.62
N THR A 217 -7.44 23.27 14.33
CA THR A 217 -7.68 22.86 15.72
C THR A 217 -8.14 21.41 15.81
N ASP A 218 -9.00 20.98 14.89
CA ASP A 218 -9.51 19.61 14.84
C ASP A 218 -8.41 18.61 14.49
N GLU A 219 -7.56 18.91 13.51
CA GLU A 219 -6.46 18.01 13.09
C GLU A 219 -5.36 17.92 14.17
N VAL A 220 -4.94 19.05 14.73
CA VAL A 220 -3.91 19.10 15.78
C VAL A 220 -4.36 18.42 17.08
N ALA A 221 -5.67 18.33 17.33
CA ALA A 221 -6.19 17.66 18.52
C ALA A 221 -5.79 16.17 18.60
N ILE A 222 -5.45 15.53 17.49
CA ILE A 222 -4.99 14.13 17.43
C ILE A 222 -3.57 13.97 18.00
N ILE A 223 -2.76 15.04 17.99
CA ILE A 223 -1.36 15.03 18.44
C ILE A 223 -1.26 15.21 19.97
N ARG A 224 -2.28 15.80 20.60
CA ARG A 224 -2.29 16.14 22.04
C ARG A 224 -2.72 14.98 22.93
#